data_AF-A0A932HAQ4-F1
#
_entry.id   AF-A0A932HAQ4-F1
#
_cell.length_a   1.000
_cell.length_b   1.000
_cell.length_c   1.000
_cell.angle_alpha   90.00
_cell.angle_beta   90.00
_cell.angle_gamma   90.00
#
_symmetry.space_group_name_H-M   'P 1'
#
loop_
_entity.id
_entity.type
_entity.pdbx_description
1 polymer ?
#
loop_
_entity_poly.entity_id
_entity_poly.type
_entity_poly.pdbx_seq_one_letter_code
_entity_poly.pdbx_strand_id
1 'polypeptide(L)' 'MQTKKIEFGVAAVPLIAIRDNVLTVRALDALDESPVLDIKPHIPQFDRIDGARVPAWVEKFIVGYF' A
#
# COMPACT_ATOMS: atom_id res chain seq x y z
N MET A 1 -15.99 -25.50 -15.89
CA MET A 1 -14.74 -24.91 -15.35
C MET A 1 -15.10 -24.27 -14.02
N GLN A 2 -14.66 -24.83 -12.89
CA GLN A 2 -15.02 -24.33 -11.56
C GLN A 2 -14.10 -23.14 -11.22
N THR A 3 -14.65 -21.93 -11.10
CA THR A 3 -13.91 -20.77 -10.60
C THR A 3 -13.72 -20.92 -9.09
N LYS A 4 -12.46 -20.88 -8.62
CA LYS A 4 -12.14 -20.83 -7.20
C LYS A 4 -12.14 -19.36 -6.76
N LYS A 5 -13.05 -18.98 -5.88
CA LYS A 5 -13.06 -17.65 -5.27
C LYS A 5 -11.82 -17.51 -4.38
N ILE A 6 -11.08 -16.43 -4.53
CA ILE A 6 -10.02 -16.04 -3.60
C ILE A 6 -10.46 -14.72 -2.98
N GLU A 7 -10.36 -14.61 -1.67
CA GLU A 7 -10.67 -13.39 -0.93
C GLU A 7 -9.38 -12.66 -0.60
N PHE A 8 -9.32 -11.37 -0.95
CA PHE A 8 -8.20 -10.50 -0.67
C PHE A 8 -8.69 -9.30 0.13
N GLY A 9 -7.99 -8.99 1.22
CA GLY A 9 -8.15 -7.72 1.94
C GLY A 9 -7.22 -6.66 1.35
N VAL A 10 -7.71 -5.42 1.27
CA VAL A 10 -6.90 -4.26 0.87
C VAL A 10 -7.18 -3.14 1.85
N ALA A 11 -6.12 -2.60 2.45
CA ALA A 11 -6.20 -1.48 3.37
C ALA A 11 -5.10 -0.46 3.03
N ALA A 12 -5.46 0.83 3.05
CA ALA A 12 -4.51 1.93 2.96
C ALA A 12 -4.32 2.51 4.36
N VAL A 13 -3.09 2.43 4.87
CA VAL A 13 -2.76 2.77 6.26
C VAL A 13 -1.54 3.70 6.34
N PRO A 14 -1.49 4.62 7.30
CA PRO A 14 -0.30 5.44 7.52
C PRO A 14 0.91 4.59 7.90
N LEU A 15 2.02 4.77 7.18
CA LEU A 15 3.33 4.24 7.55
C LEU A 15 3.94 5.12 8.64
N ILE A 16 4.26 4.51 9.78
CA ILE A 16 4.80 5.19 10.96
C ILE A 16 6.31 5.04 11.05
N ALA A 17 6.86 3.87 10.73
CA ALA A 17 8.29 3.62 10.75
C ALA A 17 8.69 2.46 9.81
N ILE A 18 9.95 2.49 9.38
CA ILE A 18 10.62 1.41 8.66
C ILE A 18 11.85 1.02 9.47
N ARG A 19 12.01 -0.27 9.79
CA ARG A 19 13.20 -0.83 10.43
C ARG A 19 13.56 -2.13 9.74
N ASP A 20 14.64 -2.12 8.95
CA ASP A 20 15.04 -3.24 8.11
C ASP A 20 13.87 -3.74 7.24
N ASN A 21 13.39 -4.96 7.47
CA ASN A 21 12.27 -5.59 6.78
C ASN A 21 10.93 -5.45 7.52
N VAL A 22 10.85 -4.62 8.56
CA VAL A 22 9.65 -4.41 9.38
C VAL A 22 9.06 -3.03 9.12
N LEU A 23 7.77 -3.00 8.77
CA LEU A 23 6.98 -1.79 8.62
C LEU A 23 6.04 -1.64 9.82
N THR A 24 6.11 -0.52 10.53
CA THR A 24 5.13 -0.17 11.55
C THR A 24 4.07 0.72 10.93
N VAL A 25 2.81 0.29 10.97
CA VAL A 25 1.65 1.01 10.44
C VAL A 25 0.62 1.30 11.53
N ARG A 26 -0.35 2.16 11.25
CA ARG A 26 -1.46 2.46 12.16
C ARG A 26 -2.80 2.11 11.53
N ALA A 27 -3.71 1.55 12.34
CA ALA A 27 -5.09 1.25 11.94
C ALA A 27 -5.25 0.17 10.85
N LEU A 28 -4.28 -0.75 10.73
CA LEU A 28 -4.50 -1.99 9.99
C LEU A 28 -5.51 -2.86 10.72
N ASP A 29 -6.50 -3.38 10.01
CA ASP A 29 -7.63 -4.15 10.53
C ASP A 29 -7.52 -5.66 10.25
N ALA A 30 -6.34 -6.11 9.83
CA ALA A 30 -6.01 -7.52 9.69
C ALA A 30 -5.80 -8.19 11.05
N LEU A 31 -6.19 -9.46 11.16
CA LEU A 31 -5.85 -10.28 12.34
C LEU A 31 -4.33 -10.48 12.42
N ASP A 32 -3.84 -10.71 13.63
CA ASP A 32 -2.43 -11.05 13.83
C ASP A 32 -2.03 -12.26 12.96
N GLU A 33 -0.79 -12.24 12.47
CA GLU A 33 -0.23 -13.22 11.53
C GLU A 33 -0.95 -13.36 10.17
N SER A 34 -1.89 -12.47 9.82
CA SER A 34 -2.50 -12.47 8.49
C SER A 34 -1.44 -12.31 7.39
N PRO A 35 -1.42 -13.17 6.33
CA PRO A 35 -0.40 -13.10 5.29
C PRO A 35 -0.46 -11.81 4.49
N VAL A 36 0.70 -11.17 4.32
CA VAL A 36 0.86 -10.03 3.42
C VAL A 36 1.26 -10.52 2.03
N LEU A 37 0.50 -10.11 1.02
CA LEU A 37 0.73 -10.52 -0.37
C LEU A 37 1.47 -9.47 -1.18
N ASP A 38 1.18 -8.19 -0.93
CA ASP A 38 1.72 -7.07 -1.68
C ASP A 38 1.68 -5.80 -0.83
N ILE A 39 2.63 -4.89 -1.08
CA ILE A 39 2.71 -3.58 -0.45
C ILE A 39 3.00 -2.57 -1.55
N LYS A 40 2.17 -1.52 -1.65
CA LYS A 40 2.36 -0.44 -2.60
C LYS A 40 2.32 0.92 -1.90
N PRO A 41 3.12 1.89 -2.36
CA PRO A 41 2.97 3.26 -1.91
C PRO A 41 1.61 3.79 -2.36
N HIS A 42 0.97 4.60 -1.53
CA HIS A 42 -0.19 5.37 -1.93
C HIS A 42 0.28 6.55 -2.80
N ILE A 43 -0.16 6.61 -4.05
CA ILE A 43 0.27 7.58 -5.04
C ILE A 43 -0.78 8.69 -5.15
N PRO A 44 -0.47 9.94 -4.76
CA PRO A 44 -1.44 11.04 -4.77
C PRO A 44 -2.14 11.28 -6.12
N GLN A 45 -1.45 10.99 -7.24
CA GLN A 45 -2.00 11.16 -8.59
C GLN A 45 -3.06 10.11 -8.95
N PHE A 46 -3.04 8.93 -8.32
CA PHE A 46 -3.90 7.79 -8.66
C PHE A 46 -4.94 7.50 -7.59
N ASP A 47 -4.60 7.80 -6.34
CA ASP A 47 -5.36 7.38 -5.18
C ASP A 47 -5.98 8.60 -4.45
N ARG A 48 -7.08 8.39 -3.73
CA ARG A 48 -7.92 9.46 -3.14
C ARG A 48 -7.58 9.87 -1.70
N ILE A 49 -6.43 9.48 -1.14
CA ILE A 49 -6.03 9.91 0.21
C ILE A 49 -5.22 11.20 0.14
N ASP A 50 -5.81 12.24 0.72
CA ASP A 50 -5.19 13.55 0.85
C ASP A 50 -3.95 13.50 1.75
N GLY A 51 -2.92 14.25 1.39
CA GLY A 51 -1.71 14.42 2.21
C GLY A 51 -0.74 13.23 2.22
N ALA A 52 -0.97 12.21 1.38
CA ALA A 52 0.01 11.16 1.14
C ALA A 52 1.32 11.77 0.61
N ARG A 53 2.45 11.29 1.14
CA ARG A 53 3.78 11.75 0.73
C ARG A 53 4.50 10.62 0.02
N VAL A 54 5.10 10.95 -1.11
CA VAL A 54 5.97 10.04 -1.84
C VAL A 54 7.36 10.67 -1.97
N PRO A 55 8.43 9.87 -2.03
CA PRO A 55 9.75 10.39 -2.34
C PRO A 55 9.77 11.11 -3.69
N ALA A 56 10.59 12.15 -3.84
CA ALA A 56 10.69 12.93 -5.08
C ALA A 56 11.02 12.10 -6.34
N TRP A 57 11.66 10.94 -6.18
CA TRP A 57 11.91 10.05 -7.32
C TRP A 57 10.61 9.45 -7.89
N VAL A 58 9.59 9.21 -7.05
CA VAL A 58 8.29 8.66 -7.48
C VAL A 58 7.59 9.59 -8.46
N GLU A 59 7.60 10.90 -8.19
CA GLU A 59 7.05 11.89 -9.11
C GLU A 59 7.72 11.81 -10.49
N LYS A 60 9.04 11.65 -10.54
CA LYS A 60 9.78 11.52 -11.81
C LYS A 60 9.41 10.26 -12.60
N PHE A 61 9.07 9.16 -11.92
CA PHE A 61 8.59 7.95 -12.59
C PHE A 61 7.17 8.09 -13.09
N ILE A 62 6.31 8.85 -12.41
CA ILE A 62 4.89 9.01 -12.79
C ILE A 62 4.72 10.01 -13.95
N VAL A 63 5.66 10.94 -14.13
CA VAL A 63 5.66 11.86 -15.28
C VAL A 63 5.77 11.05 -16.59
N GLY A 64 4.69 11.04 -17.38
CA GLY A 64 4.61 10.33 -18.66
C GLY A 64 4.12 8.87 -18.56
N TYR A 65 3.60 8.44 -17.40
CA TYR A 65 2.92 7.14 -17.28
C TYR A 65 1.54 7.10 -17.96
N PHE A 66 1.10 8.24 -18.51
CA PHE A 66 -0.07 8.41 -19.38
C PHE A 66 0.25 9.39 -20.50
#